data_AF-A0A9E4LQV5-F1
#
_entry.id   AF-A0A9E4LQV5-F1
#
_cell.length_a   1.000
_cell.length_b   1.000
_cell.length_c   1.000
_cell.angle_alpha   90.00
_cell.angle_beta   90.00
_cell.angle_gamma   90.00
#
_symmetry.space_group_name_H-M   'P 1'
#
loop_
_entity.id
_entity.type
_entity.pdbx_description
1 polymer ?
#
loop_
_entity_poly.entity_id
_entity_poly.type
_entity_poly.pdbx_seq_one_letter_code
_entity_poly.pdbx_strand_id
1 'polypeptide(L)'
;LWGQLVLYVGRGTESISFDGSHLEKRPDLSIVLSGRERRFPLVAEAKILDAAASKTAAQYCKDGIRRFVEGEYAWAGREALMIGYVRDGSSIDTTLGGFLARDSQPQRYRVEALPVAVGAGSSDLAYTRHGRDFVYGGQPAPNSPGPISVWHLWLA
;
A
#
# COMPACT_ATOMS: atom_id res chain seq x y z
N LEU A 1 25.00 -18.95 3.47
CA LEU A 1 25.19 -17.54 3.86
C LEU A 1 23.82 -16.87 3.82
N TRP A 2 23.28 -16.44 4.97
CA TRP A 2 22.07 -15.63 4.99
C TRP A 2 22.46 -14.22 4.53
N GLY A 3 22.19 -13.90 3.27
CA GLY A 3 22.41 -12.55 2.77
C GLY A 3 21.47 -11.58 3.48
N GLN A 4 21.97 -10.39 3.83
CA GLN A 4 21.14 -9.31 4.38
C GLN A 4 20.02 -8.99 3.38
N LEU A 5 18.75 -9.19 3.77
CA LEU A 5 17.58 -9.00 2.89
C LEU A 5 17.32 -7.51 2.59
N VAL A 6 17.47 -6.65 3.59
CA VAL A 6 17.23 -5.21 3.49
C VAL A 6 18.56 -4.47 3.44
N LEU A 7 18.85 -3.79 2.33
CA LEU A 7 20.05 -2.97 2.18
C LEU A 7 19.91 -1.61 2.84
N TYR A 8 18.75 -0.98 2.69
CA TYR A 8 18.50 0.39 3.15
C TYR A 8 17.00 0.60 3.41
N VAL A 9 16.69 1.43 4.40
CA VAL A 9 15.35 1.98 4.62
C VAL A 9 15.46 3.50 4.66
N GLY A 10 14.80 4.16 3.71
CA GLY A 10 14.71 5.61 3.65
C GLY A 10 13.36 6.11 4.13
N ARG A 11 13.35 7.22 4.86
CA ARG A 11 12.13 7.93 5.25
C ARG A 11 11.96 9.14 4.35
N GLY A 12 10.78 9.30 3.75
CA GLY A 12 10.46 10.47 2.92
C GLY A 12 11.38 10.61 1.69
N THR A 13 11.96 9.51 1.21
CA THR A 13 12.76 9.49 -0.02
C THR A 13 11.87 9.90 -1.19
N GLU A 14 12.33 10.86 -1.97
CA GLU A 14 11.58 11.36 -3.12
C GLU A 14 11.37 10.26 -4.17
N SER A 15 10.17 10.25 -4.74
CA SER A 15 9.70 9.30 -5.74
C SER A 15 8.89 10.05 -6.78
N ILE A 16 8.78 9.45 -7.97
CA ILE A 16 8.07 10.01 -9.10
C ILE A 16 6.84 9.12 -9.36
N SER A 17 5.68 9.69 -9.70
CA SER A 17 4.50 8.93 -10.14
C SER A 17 4.77 8.14 -11.43
N PHE A 18 3.91 7.19 -11.77
CA PHE A 18 4.09 6.31 -12.93
C PHE A 18 4.28 7.04 -14.27
N ASP A 19 3.72 8.25 -14.41
CA ASP A 19 3.73 9.09 -15.60
C ASP A 19 4.68 10.29 -15.52
N GLY A 20 5.36 10.49 -14.38
CA GLY A 20 6.22 11.64 -14.18
C GLY A 20 5.51 12.96 -13.86
N SER A 21 4.18 12.98 -13.73
CA SER A 21 3.43 14.21 -13.47
C SER A 21 3.59 14.72 -12.03
N HIS A 22 3.88 13.83 -11.08
CA HIS A 22 4.15 14.17 -9.69
C HIS A 22 5.57 13.76 -9.28
N LEU A 23 6.45 14.74 -9.16
CA LEU A 23 7.90 14.52 -8.95
C LEU A 23 8.30 14.46 -7.47
N GLU A 24 7.57 15.12 -6.58
CA GLU A 24 7.95 15.29 -5.17
C GLU A 24 7.19 14.34 -4.23
N LYS A 25 6.92 13.11 -4.67
CA LYS A 25 6.22 12.13 -3.81
C LYS A 25 7.15 11.63 -2.72
N ARG A 26 6.67 11.61 -1.48
CA ARG A 26 7.46 11.19 -0.32
C ARG A 26 6.69 10.13 0.46
N PRO A 27 6.79 8.85 0.07
CA PRO A 27 6.26 7.77 0.88
C PRO A 27 6.89 7.78 2.27
N ASP A 28 6.15 7.31 3.27
CA ASP A 28 6.63 7.29 4.65
C ASP A 28 7.91 6.46 4.78
N LEU A 29 7.97 5.27 4.15
CA LEU A 29 9.18 4.43 4.07
C LEU A 29 9.42 3.86 2.67
N SER A 30 10.69 3.82 2.27
CA SER A 30 11.19 3.14 1.08
C SER A 30 12.23 2.09 1.48
N ILE A 31 11.91 0.82 1.27
CA ILE A 31 12.72 -0.33 1.69
C ILE A 31 13.42 -0.93 0.47
N VAL A 32 14.74 -0.76 0.40
CA VAL A 32 15.58 -1.29 -0.68
C VAL A 32 16.04 -2.70 -0.30
N LEU A 33 15.67 -3.69 -1.11
CA LEU A 33 16.01 -5.09 -0.88
C LEU A 33 17.24 -5.52 -1.67
N SER A 34 18.02 -6.46 -1.14
CA SER A 34 19.27 -6.94 -1.77
C SER A 34 19.05 -7.78 -3.02
N GLY A 35 17.90 -8.42 -3.15
CA GLY A 35 17.51 -9.27 -4.28
C GLY A 35 16.52 -8.64 -5.26
N ARG A 36 16.28 -7.31 -5.19
CA ARG A 36 15.36 -6.60 -6.09
C ARG A 36 16.06 -5.41 -6.75
N GLU A 37 15.48 -4.93 -7.85
CA GLU A 37 15.92 -3.71 -8.51
C GLU A 37 15.83 -2.52 -7.56
N ARG A 38 16.95 -1.86 -7.29
CA ARG A 38 17.08 -0.85 -6.23
C ARG A 38 16.28 0.41 -6.53
N ARG A 39 16.03 0.70 -7.81
CA ARG A 39 15.21 1.83 -8.27
C ARG A 39 13.74 1.69 -7.90
N PHE A 40 13.29 0.48 -7.54
CA PHE A 40 11.90 0.18 -7.20
C PHE A 40 11.82 -0.43 -5.80
N PRO A 41 11.98 0.39 -4.74
CA PRO A 41 11.91 -0.09 -3.37
C PRO A 41 10.52 -0.63 -3.05
N LEU A 42 10.44 -1.51 -2.05
CA LEU A 42 9.17 -1.83 -1.42
C LEU A 42 8.74 -0.61 -0.60
N VAL A 43 7.55 -0.09 -0.90
CA VAL A 43 7.06 1.14 -0.28
C VAL A 43 6.11 0.82 0.85
N ALA A 44 6.24 1.55 1.96
CA ALA A 44 5.29 1.53 3.05
C ALA A 44 4.71 2.93 3.33
N GLU A 45 3.40 2.98 3.56
CA GLU A 45 2.71 4.14 4.13
C GLU A 45 2.28 3.81 5.57
N ALA A 46 2.34 4.80 6.46
CA ALA A 46 1.96 4.67 7.85
C ALA A 46 0.85 5.66 8.20
N LYS A 47 -0.16 5.21 8.94
CA LYS A 47 -1.30 6.04 9.36
C LYS A 47 -1.69 5.71 10.79
N ILE A 48 -2.21 6.72 11.50
CA ILE A 48 -2.85 6.52 12.80
C ILE A 48 -4.32 6.20 12.56
N LEU A 49 -4.89 5.29 13.36
CA LEU A 49 -6.33 5.01 13.42
C LEU A 49 -6.81 5.49 14.79
N ASP A 50 -7.57 6.57 14.77
CA ASP A 50 -8.09 7.27 15.94
C ASP A 50 -9.33 8.06 15.50
N ALA A 51 -10.49 7.41 15.55
CA ALA A 51 -11.75 7.98 15.13
C ALA A 51 -12.09 9.28 15.89
N ALA A 52 -11.72 9.39 17.17
CA ALA A 52 -11.94 10.59 17.96
C ALA A 52 -11.13 11.79 17.43
N ALA A 53 -9.92 11.53 16.90
CA ALA A 53 -9.09 12.52 16.21
C ALA A 53 -9.36 12.61 14.70
N SER A 54 -10.49 12.08 14.21
CA SER A 54 -10.86 12.04 12.79
C SER A 54 -9.85 11.31 11.89
N LYS A 55 -9.09 10.35 12.44
CA LYS A 55 -8.15 9.48 11.70
C LYS A 55 -8.80 8.12 11.42
N THR A 56 -9.56 8.05 10.33
CA THR A 56 -10.47 6.92 10.04
C THR A 56 -9.95 5.98 8.95
N ALA A 57 -10.58 4.81 8.79
CA ALA A 57 -10.33 3.92 7.65
C ALA A 57 -10.51 4.60 6.29
N ALA A 58 -11.40 5.60 6.19
CA ALA A 58 -11.55 6.38 4.97
C ALA A 58 -10.28 7.18 4.63
N GLN A 59 -9.63 7.79 5.61
CA GLN A 59 -8.33 8.47 5.42
C GLN A 59 -7.22 7.46 5.17
N TYR A 60 -7.22 6.33 5.88
CA TYR A 60 -6.27 5.23 5.64
C TYR A 60 -6.28 4.77 4.18
N CYS A 61 -7.47 4.61 3.60
CA CYS A 61 -7.62 4.20 2.21
C CYS A 61 -7.33 5.36 1.25
N LYS A 62 -7.89 6.55 1.49
CA LYS A 62 -7.74 7.72 0.59
C LYS A 62 -6.30 8.22 0.49
N ASP A 63 -5.60 8.31 1.62
CA ASP A 63 -4.25 8.89 1.69
C ASP A 63 -3.15 7.81 1.75
N GLY A 64 -3.54 6.54 1.70
CA GLY A 64 -2.64 5.38 1.63
C GLY A 64 -2.93 4.53 0.40
N ILE A 65 -3.83 3.55 0.52
CA ILE A 65 -4.15 2.55 -0.54
C ILE A 65 -4.33 3.19 -1.92
N ARG A 66 -5.09 4.29 -2.01
CA ARG A 66 -5.38 4.97 -3.28
C ARG A 66 -4.11 5.37 -4.04
N ARG A 67 -3.07 5.82 -3.33
CA ARG A 67 -1.79 6.23 -3.93
C ARG A 67 -1.09 5.06 -4.62
N PHE A 68 -1.23 3.85 -4.09
CA PHE A 68 -0.71 2.64 -4.74
C PHE A 68 -1.54 2.23 -5.96
N VAL A 69 -2.88 2.34 -5.85
CA VAL A 69 -3.82 1.98 -6.92
C VAL A 69 -3.68 2.92 -8.12
N GLU A 70 -3.48 4.22 -7.88
CA GLU A 70 -3.37 5.25 -8.92
C GLU A 70 -1.94 5.41 -9.47
N GLY A 71 -0.98 4.64 -8.98
CA GLY A 71 0.40 4.69 -9.47
C GLY A 71 1.18 5.91 -9.01
N GLU A 72 0.73 6.56 -7.93
CA GLU A 72 1.50 7.62 -7.27
C GLU A 72 2.73 7.01 -6.61
N TYR A 73 2.54 5.92 -5.86
CA TYR A 73 3.60 5.20 -5.14
C TYR A 73 3.68 3.74 -5.60
N ALA A 74 4.86 3.13 -5.47
CA ALA A 74 5.09 1.70 -5.74
C ALA A 74 4.62 1.23 -7.13
N TRP A 75 4.52 2.13 -8.12
CA TRP A 75 3.85 1.85 -9.39
C TRP A 75 4.52 0.71 -10.18
N ALA A 76 5.85 0.58 -10.09
CA ALA A 76 6.59 -0.50 -10.72
C ALA A 76 6.46 -1.85 -10.00
N GLY A 77 6.12 -1.83 -8.71
CA GLY A 77 5.96 -3.02 -7.87
C GLY A 77 4.55 -3.60 -7.97
N ARG A 78 4.39 -4.83 -7.46
CA ARG A 78 3.10 -5.48 -7.24
C ARG A 78 2.83 -5.77 -5.77
N GLU A 79 3.65 -5.19 -4.89
CA GLU A 79 3.52 -5.29 -3.45
C GLU A 79 3.77 -3.91 -2.83
N ALA A 80 2.98 -3.56 -1.82
CA ALA A 80 3.18 -2.40 -0.97
C ALA A 80 2.74 -2.72 0.47
N LEU A 81 3.17 -1.90 1.42
CA LEU A 81 2.83 -2.03 2.83
C LEU A 81 1.98 -0.84 3.29
N MET A 82 0.99 -1.12 4.11
CA MET A 82 0.28 -0.14 4.91
C MET A 82 0.41 -0.51 6.39
N ILE A 83 0.88 0.42 7.20
CA ILE A 83 1.05 0.25 8.64
C ILE A 83 0.02 1.12 9.36
N GLY A 84 -0.82 0.50 10.18
CA GLY A 84 -1.80 1.19 11.02
C GLY A 84 -1.32 1.25 12.47
N TYR A 85 -1.27 2.43 13.07
CA TYR A 85 -1.11 2.60 14.51
C TYR A 85 -2.48 2.83 15.13
N VAL A 86 -3.05 1.80 15.74
CA VAL A 86 -4.43 1.76 16.23
C VAL A 86 -4.51 2.31 17.64
N ARG A 87 -5.39 3.28 17.87
CA ARG A 87 -5.65 3.89 19.18
C ARG A 87 -7.09 3.77 19.66
N ASP A 88 -8.00 3.40 18.76
CA ASP A 88 -9.45 3.36 18.99
C ASP A 88 -10.02 1.93 19.03
N GLY A 89 -9.15 0.90 19.00
CA GLY A 89 -9.56 -0.50 19.00
C GLY A 89 -10.03 -1.04 17.65
N SER A 90 -9.86 -0.29 16.56
CA SER A 90 -10.16 -0.76 15.21
C SER A 90 -9.38 -2.02 14.82
N SER A 91 -10.00 -2.91 14.05
CA SER A 91 -9.32 -4.07 13.44
C SER A 91 -9.42 -4.06 11.91
N ILE A 92 -8.49 -4.73 11.23
CA ILE A 92 -8.49 -4.81 9.77
C ILE A 92 -9.80 -5.45 9.27
N ASP A 93 -10.21 -6.57 9.86
CA ASP A 93 -11.40 -7.31 9.43
C ASP A 93 -12.66 -6.43 9.45
N THR A 94 -12.94 -5.83 10.61
CA THR A 94 -14.19 -5.08 10.83
C THR A 94 -14.14 -3.66 10.30
N THR A 95 -13.00 -2.97 10.41
CA THR A 95 -12.88 -1.55 10.07
C THR A 95 -12.43 -1.37 8.62
N LEU A 96 -11.33 -1.99 8.20
CA LEU A 96 -10.84 -1.88 6.81
C LEU A 96 -11.71 -2.70 5.86
N GLY A 97 -11.99 -3.96 6.20
CA GLY A 97 -12.84 -4.85 5.40
C GLY A 97 -14.24 -4.26 5.23
N GLY A 98 -14.84 -3.81 6.34
CA GLY A 98 -16.14 -3.13 6.32
C GLY A 98 -16.16 -1.85 5.47
N PHE A 99 -15.08 -1.07 5.44
CA PHE A 99 -15.00 0.12 4.59
C PHE A 99 -14.84 -0.25 3.10
N LEU A 100 -13.93 -1.17 2.77
CA LEU A 100 -13.65 -1.56 1.38
C LEU A 100 -14.82 -2.30 0.72
N ALA A 101 -15.66 -2.99 1.51
CA ALA A 101 -16.83 -3.71 1.01
C ALA A 101 -18.08 -2.83 0.79
N ARG A 102 -18.06 -1.57 1.23
CA ARG A 102 -19.24 -0.70 1.28
C ARG A 102 -19.46 0.09 -0.02
N ASP A 103 -20.72 0.23 -0.43
CA ASP A 103 -21.17 1.13 -1.49
C ASP A 103 -20.30 1.05 -2.77
N SER A 104 -19.77 2.20 -3.22
CA SER A 104 -18.90 2.33 -4.38
C SER A 104 -17.41 2.14 -4.07
N GLN A 105 -17.04 1.80 -2.83
CA GLN A 105 -15.63 1.63 -2.46
C GLN A 105 -14.94 0.47 -3.21
N PRO A 106 -15.56 -0.70 -3.45
CA PRO A 106 -14.94 -1.75 -4.25
C PRO A 106 -14.50 -1.26 -5.63
N GLN A 107 -15.35 -0.48 -6.31
CA GLN A 107 -15.02 0.10 -7.61
C GLN A 107 -13.96 1.20 -7.49
N ARG A 108 -14.11 2.11 -6.52
CA ARG A 108 -13.19 3.24 -6.29
C ARG A 108 -11.75 2.78 -6.01
N TYR A 109 -11.60 1.71 -5.24
CA TYR A 109 -10.30 1.14 -4.88
C TYR A 109 -9.93 -0.07 -5.74
N ARG A 110 -10.72 -0.39 -6.77
CA ARG A 110 -10.50 -1.53 -7.67
C ARG A 110 -10.24 -2.83 -6.91
N VAL A 111 -11.03 -3.09 -5.87
CA VAL A 111 -10.86 -4.23 -4.98
C VAL A 111 -11.08 -5.52 -5.76
N GLU A 112 -10.02 -6.31 -5.87
CA GLU A 112 -10.05 -7.68 -6.41
C GLU A 112 -10.11 -8.73 -5.28
N ALA A 113 -9.61 -8.38 -4.09
CA ALA A 113 -9.80 -9.15 -2.87
C ALA A 113 -9.91 -8.22 -1.66
N LEU A 114 -10.94 -8.44 -0.84
CA LEU A 114 -11.08 -7.87 0.51
C LEU A 114 -9.95 -8.36 1.43
N PRO A 115 -9.76 -7.79 2.63
CA PRO A 115 -8.69 -8.21 3.51
C PRO A 115 -8.72 -9.72 3.78
N VAL A 116 -7.63 -10.40 3.43
CA VAL A 116 -7.41 -11.81 3.73
C VAL A 116 -6.39 -11.88 4.86
N ALA A 117 -6.81 -12.37 6.01
CA ALA A 117 -5.94 -12.51 7.19
C ALA A 117 -4.73 -13.41 6.89
N VAL A 118 -3.57 -13.06 7.46
CA VAL A 118 -2.31 -13.78 7.27
C VAL A 118 -1.74 -14.18 8.62
N GLY A 119 -1.46 -15.48 8.76
CA GLY A 119 -0.93 -16.06 9.99
C GLY A 119 -1.99 -16.24 11.07
N ALA A 120 -1.60 -16.93 12.14
CA ALA A 120 -2.42 -17.17 13.33
C ALA A 120 -1.85 -16.44 14.57
N GLY A 121 -1.00 -15.43 14.34
CA GLY A 121 -0.28 -14.71 15.39
C GLY A 121 -1.13 -13.64 16.09
N SER A 122 -0.53 -12.97 17.08
CA SER A 122 -1.16 -11.91 17.86
C SER A 122 -1.27 -10.56 17.15
N SER A 123 -0.68 -10.42 15.96
CA SER A 123 -0.69 -9.19 15.19
C SER A 123 -1.83 -9.19 14.18
N ASP A 124 -2.55 -8.08 14.10
CA ASP A 124 -3.59 -7.88 13.09
C ASP A 124 -2.93 -7.65 11.72
N LEU A 125 -2.87 -8.71 10.92
CA LEU A 125 -2.15 -8.79 9.65
C LEU A 125 -3.07 -9.36 8.58
N ALA A 126 -3.17 -8.66 7.46
CA ALA A 126 -3.91 -9.13 6.29
C ALA A 126 -3.28 -8.59 5.01
N TYR A 127 -3.73 -9.05 3.86
CA TYR A 127 -3.50 -8.35 2.59
C TYR A 127 -4.81 -8.12 1.85
N THR A 128 -4.87 -7.04 1.08
CA THR A 128 -5.91 -6.79 0.07
C THR A 128 -5.29 -6.83 -1.31
N ARG A 129 -6.11 -7.06 -2.35
CA ARG A 129 -5.65 -7.04 -3.74
C ARG A 129 -6.44 -6.01 -4.53
N HIS A 130 -5.73 -5.22 -5.32
CA HIS A 130 -6.31 -4.10 -6.06
C HIS A 130 -5.85 -4.10 -7.52
N GLY A 131 -6.79 -3.95 -8.44
CA GLY A 131 -6.51 -3.70 -9.85
C GLY A 131 -5.87 -2.32 -10.06
N ARG A 132 -5.16 -2.17 -11.18
CA ARG A 132 -4.54 -0.90 -11.62
C ARG A 132 -4.72 -0.77 -13.12
N ASP A 133 -5.20 0.38 -13.59
CA ASP A 133 -5.54 0.63 -14.99
C ASP A 133 -4.63 1.63 -15.71
N PHE A 134 -3.69 2.25 -15.00
CA PHE A 134 -2.66 3.01 -15.66
C PHE A 134 -1.76 2.09 -16.51
N VAL A 135 -1.16 2.66 -17.55
CA VAL A 135 -0.25 1.95 -18.47
C VAL A 135 1.09 2.66 -18.53
N TYR A 136 2.17 1.90 -18.72
CA TYR A 136 3.49 2.47 -18.92
C TYR A 136 3.60 3.07 -20.32
N GLY A 137 3.85 4.38 -20.40
CA GLY A 137 4.09 5.08 -21.65
C GLY A 137 5.35 4.57 -22.36
N GLY A 138 5.32 4.58 -23.70
CA GLY A 138 6.50 4.29 -24.52
C GLY A 138 6.95 2.82 -24.55
N GLN A 139 6.16 1.88 -24.02
CA GLN A 139 6.44 0.44 -24.06
C GLN A 139 5.41 -0.32 -24.92
N PRO A 140 5.83 -1.31 -25.73
CA PRO A 140 4.90 -2.19 -26.43
C PRO A 140 4.12 -3.05 -25.43
N ALA A 141 2.93 -3.51 -25.84
CA ALA A 141 2.10 -4.39 -25.00
C ALA A 141 2.80 -5.74 -24.71
N PRO A 142 2.60 -6.33 -23.51
CA PRO A 142 1.80 -5.82 -22.40
C PRO A 142 2.54 -4.75 -21.57
N ASN A 143 1.94 -3.57 -21.44
CA ASN A 143 2.50 -2.40 -20.75
C ASN A 143 1.72 -2.02 -19.48
N SER A 144 0.83 -2.89 -19.00
CA SER A 144 0.10 -2.69 -17.74
C SER A 144 0.96 -3.13 -16.54
N PRO A 145 0.84 -2.46 -15.38
CA PRO A 145 1.57 -2.81 -14.17
C PRO A 145 1.06 -4.13 -13.54
N GLY A 146 -0.15 -4.56 -13.89
CA GLY A 146 -0.89 -5.61 -13.21
C GLY A 146 -1.38 -5.18 -11.82
N PRO A 147 -2.18 -6.01 -11.13
CA PRO A 147 -2.71 -5.69 -9.82
C PRO A 147 -1.62 -5.63 -8.75
N ILE A 148 -1.92 -4.93 -7.65
CA ILE A 148 -1.05 -4.79 -6.50
C ILE A 148 -1.67 -5.47 -5.27
N SER A 149 -0.85 -6.21 -4.53
CA SER A 149 -1.18 -6.67 -3.18
C SER A 149 -0.70 -5.64 -2.16
N VAL A 150 -1.60 -5.15 -1.32
CA VAL A 150 -1.26 -4.25 -0.22
C VAL A 150 -1.33 -5.04 1.07
N TRP A 151 -0.20 -5.17 1.73
CA TRP A 151 -0.05 -5.85 3.02
C TRP A 151 -0.33 -4.86 4.15
N HIS A 152 -1.23 -5.21 5.06
CA HIS A 152 -1.69 -4.37 6.16
C HIS A 152 -1.20 -4.94 7.48
N LEU A 153 -0.44 -4.17 8.24
CA LEU A 153 -0.03 -4.50 9.60
C LEU A 153 -0.57 -3.44 10.55
N TRP A 154 -1.50 -3.82 11.42
CA TRP A 154 -2.08 -2.93 12.43
C TRP A 154 -1.50 -3.23 13.81
N LEU A 155 -0.93 -2.21 14.43
CA LEU A 155 -0.23 -2.24 15.71
C LEU A 155 -1.06 -1.47 16.74
N ALA A 156 -1.46 -2.14 17.82
CA ALA A 156 -2.21 -1.58 18.95
C ALA A 156 -1.29 -1.19 20.11
#